data_AF-A0A0B6Y6I6-F1
#
_entry.id   AF-A0A0B6Y6I6-F1
#
_cell.length_a   1.000
_cell.length_b   1.000
_cell.length_c   1.000
_cell.angle_alpha   90.00
_cell.angle_beta   90.00
_cell.angle_gamma   90.00
#
_symmetry.space_group_name_H-M   'P 1'
#
loop_
_entity.id
_entity.type
_entity.pdbx_description
1 polymer ?
#
loop_
_entity_poly.entity_id
_entity_poly.type
_entity_poly.pdbx_seq_one_letter_code
_entity_poly.pdbx_strand_id
1 'polypeptide(L)'
;ERRVHGLMFDLTAYGIDLNDLDISSGFSLKMFGSTRHRYMSLALPRSDSALVRHMRLILDRSMMRNIFIKCFNSCKFSSEAEVSETWALRHLKFSPRLFDIKLFQRLETVAYFQETDMIVMVEGEAARCCNFHTGLDVNTAISGLWTLSSTITLAACALTDWDITNVMLLKSQHSQQLSKQFLRNGFRQDMFTPCY
;
A
#
# COMPACT_ATOMS: atom_id res chain seq x y z
N GLU A 1 25.24 -1.29 11.17
CA GLU A 1 26.06 -0.07 11.24
C GLU A 1 26.49 0.30 9.81
N ARG A 2 26.74 1.59 9.55
CA ARG A 2 26.48 2.36 8.29
C ARG A 2 25.48 1.74 7.30
N ARG A 3 24.27 2.27 7.45
CA ARG A 3 22.95 1.73 7.23
C ARG A 3 22.18 2.77 6.42
N VAL A 4 21.59 2.35 5.32
CA VAL A 4 20.56 3.10 4.58
C VAL A 4 19.56 2.06 4.06
N HIS A 5 18.39 1.82 4.65
CA HIS A 5 18.01 1.94 6.06
C HIS A 5 17.90 0.52 6.61
N GLY A 6 18.76 0.11 7.56
CA GLY A 6 18.68 -1.20 8.20
C GLY A 6 17.45 -1.32 9.09
N LEU A 7 16.26 -1.43 8.50
CA LEU A 7 14.97 -1.40 9.16
C LEU A 7 14.67 -2.76 9.79
N MET A 8 14.58 -2.79 11.12
CA MET A 8 13.66 -3.68 11.82
C MET A 8 12.32 -2.94 11.90
N PHE A 9 11.25 -3.58 11.45
CA PHE A 9 9.90 -3.04 11.64
C PHE A 9 9.42 -3.40 13.03
N ASP A 10 9.23 -2.37 13.84
CA ASP A 10 8.59 -2.46 15.14
C ASP A 10 7.07 -2.28 14.95
N LEU A 11 6.30 -3.29 15.37
CA LEU A 11 4.83 -3.35 15.27
C LEU A 11 4.16 -3.14 16.64
N THR A 12 4.90 -2.70 17.67
CA THR A 12 4.34 -2.37 18.99
C THR A 12 3.26 -1.27 18.94
N ALA A 13 3.22 -0.48 17.87
CA ALA A 13 2.19 0.55 17.65
C ALA A 13 0.75 0.01 17.48
N TYR A 14 0.56 -1.31 17.34
CA TYR A 14 -0.77 -1.93 17.25
C TYR A 14 -1.29 -2.52 18.57
N GLY A 15 -0.62 -2.27 19.70
CA GLY A 15 -1.19 -2.49 21.04
C GLY A 15 -1.65 -3.93 21.29
N ILE A 16 -0.78 -4.91 21.05
CA ILE A 16 -0.98 -6.27 21.55
C ILE A 16 -0.05 -6.43 22.74
N ASP A 17 -0.61 -6.67 23.93
CA ASP A 17 0.17 -7.07 25.11
C ASP A 17 0.92 -8.37 24.81
N LEU A 18 2.22 -8.26 24.60
CA LEU A 18 3.11 -9.32 24.11
C LEU A 18 3.57 -10.32 25.20
N ASN A 19 2.80 -10.50 26.28
CA ASN A 19 3.19 -11.50 27.27
C ASN A 19 2.91 -12.94 26.84
N ASP A 20 2.10 -13.17 25.80
CA ASP A 20 1.70 -14.53 25.37
C ASP A 20 1.95 -14.86 23.90
N LEU A 21 2.58 -13.98 23.11
CA LEU A 21 2.86 -14.27 21.70
C LEU A 21 4.37 -14.34 21.45
N ASP A 22 4.87 -15.56 21.30
CA ASP A 22 6.23 -15.90 20.90
C ASP A 22 6.46 -15.49 19.42
N ILE A 23 6.60 -14.19 19.15
CA ILE A 23 6.66 -13.58 17.79
C ILE A 23 8.00 -13.85 17.06
N SER A 24 8.85 -14.74 17.56
CA SER A 24 10.23 -14.90 17.04
C SER A 24 10.38 -15.69 15.72
N SER A 25 9.31 -16.08 15.01
CA SER A 25 9.47 -16.84 13.77
C SER A 25 8.41 -16.64 12.67
N GLY A 26 8.60 -15.65 11.80
CA GLY A 26 7.68 -15.44 10.69
C GLY A 26 8.27 -14.76 9.46
N PHE A 27 7.39 -14.49 8.49
CA PHE A 27 7.63 -13.72 7.28
C PHE A 27 6.49 -12.73 7.07
N SER A 28 6.77 -11.60 6.42
CA SER A 28 5.72 -10.63 6.06
C SER A 28 5.31 -10.85 4.62
N LEU A 29 4.01 -10.97 4.39
CA LEU A 29 3.43 -11.10 3.07
C LEU A 29 2.40 -10.00 2.84
N LYS A 30 2.65 -9.13 1.85
CA LYS A 30 1.71 -8.07 1.45
C LYS A 30 1.24 -8.33 0.02
N MET A 31 -0.07 -8.44 -0.17
CA MET A 31 -0.70 -8.35 -1.47
C MET A 31 -1.30 -6.95 -1.63
N PHE A 32 -1.00 -6.27 -2.74
CA PHE A 32 -1.40 -4.88 -2.94
C PHE A 32 -1.57 -4.56 -4.44
N GLY A 33 -2.11 -3.38 -4.75
CA GLY A 33 -2.40 -2.94 -6.12
C GLY A 33 -3.90 -2.95 -6.46
N SER A 34 -4.24 -2.78 -7.74
CA SER A 34 -5.62 -2.72 -8.23
C SER A 34 -6.10 -4.04 -8.83
N THR A 35 -7.38 -4.08 -9.21
CA THR A 35 -7.98 -5.18 -10.00
C THR A 35 -7.23 -5.44 -11.31
N ARG A 36 -6.56 -4.43 -11.89
CA ARG A 36 -5.76 -4.58 -13.12
C ARG A 36 -4.32 -4.98 -12.86
N HIS A 37 -3.73 -4.51 -11.77
CA HIS A 37 -2.33 -4.74 -11.43
C HIS A 37 -2.20 -5.15 -9.98
N ARG A 38 -2.06 -6.46 -9.75
CA ARG A 38 -1.79 -7.03 -8.43
C ARG A 38 -0.31 -7.31 -8.27
N TYR A 39 0.18 -7.04 -7.08
CA TYR A 39 1.54 -7.24 -6.68
C TYR A 39 1.56 -8.02 -5.36
N MET A 40 2.64 -8.75 -5.16
CA MET A 40 2.92 -9.45 -3.91
C MET A 40 4.34 -9.13 -3.50
N SER A 41 4.50 -8.85 -2.22
CA SER A 41 5.79 -8.68 -1.58
C SER A 41 5.91 -9.70 -0.46
N LEU A 42 7.06 -10.39 -0.42
CA LEU A 42 7.41 -11.33 0.62
C LEU A 42 8.73 -10.85 1.26
N ALA A 43 8.68 -10.51 2.53
CA ALA A 43 9.86 -10.14 3.31
C ALA A 43 10.16 -11.22 4.34
N LEU A 44 11.38 -11.76 4.28
CA LEU A 44 11.87 -12.79 5.18
C LEU A 44 12.88 -12.16 6.15
N PRO A 45 12.49 -11.83 7.40
CA PRO A 45 13.42 -11.32 8.38
C PRO A 45 14.47 -12.37 8.73
N ARG A 46 15.55 -11.95 9.42
CA ARG A 46 16.41 -12.93 10.09
C ARG A 46 15.58 -13.58 11.20
N SER A 47 15.46 -14.90 11.16
CA SER A 47 14.70 -15.68 12.12
C SER A 47 15.46 -16.97 12.42
N ASP A 48 15.30 -17.46 13.64
CA ASP A 48 15.87 -18.73 14.08
C ASP A 48 15.09 -19.93 13.54
N SER A 49 13.91 -19.70 12.94
CA SER A 49 13.15 -20.74 12.25
C SER A 49 13.93 -21.30 11.06
N ALA A 50 14.22 -22.59 11.13
CA ALA A 50 14.85 -23.33 10.05
C ALA A 50 14.07 -23.18 8.73
N LEU A 51 12.74 -23.14 8.78
CA LEU A 51 11.87 -22.96 7.61
C LEU A 51 12.09 -21.60 6.94
N VAL A 52 12.01 -20.50 7.70
CA VAL A 52 12.17 -19.13 7.17
C VAL A 52 13.58 -18.92 6.61
N ARG A 53 14.59 -19.50 7.28
CA ARG A 53 15.98 -19.50 6.81
C ARG A 53 16.16 -20.28 5.51
N HIS A 54 15.55 -21.45 5.37
CA HIS A 54 15.58 -22.21 4.11
C HIS A 54 14.83 -21.50 2.99
N MET A 55 13.65 -20.93 3.28
CA MET A 55 12.90 -20.13 2.30
C MET A 55 13.74 -18.97 1.77
N ARG A 56 14.52 -18.30 2.63
CA ARG A 56 15.41 -17.21 2.23
C ARG A 56 16.54 -17.67 1.30
N LEU A 57 17.05 -18.88 1.49
CA LEU A 57 18.14 -19.45 0.68
C LEU A 57 17.64 -20.00 -0.66
N ILE A 58 16.43 -20.56 -0.69
CA ILE A 58 15.88 -21.33 -1.83
C ILE A 58 14.83 -20.51 -2.59
N LEU A 59 14.62 -19.22 -2.25
CA LEU A 59 13.60 -18.40 -2.88
C LEU A 59 13.83 -18.24 -4.38
N ASP A 60 13.12 -19.03 -5.17
CA ASP A 60 13.23 -19.04 -6.62
C ASP A 60 11.93 -18.56 -7.30
N ARG A 61 12.00 -18.41 -8.63
CA ARG A 61 10.86 -17.95 -9.44
C ARG A 61 9.65 -18.89 -9.35
N SER A 62 9.90 -20.19 -9.21
CA SER A 62 8.86 -21.22 -9.21
C SER A 62 8.08 -21.21 -7.88
N MET A 63 8.80 -21.21 -6.77
CA MET A 63 8.24 -21.17 -5.42
C MET A 63 7.45 -19.88 -5.21
N MET A 64 7.99 -18.72 -5.62
CA MET A 64 7.28 -17.44 -5.50
C MET A 64 6.03 -17.37 -6.38
N ARG A 65 6.06 -17.95 -7.58
CA ARG A 65 4.86 -18.09 -8.41
C ARG A 65 3.80 -18.94 -7.71
N ASN A 66 4.19 -20.07 -7.14
CA ASN A 66 3.26 -20.97 -6.44
C ASN A 66 2.65 -20.33 -5.19
N ILE A 67 3.47 -19.63 -4.40
CA ILE A 67 2.99 -18.85 -3.25
C ILE A 67 2.01 -17.77 -3.73
N PHE A 68 2.35 -17.02 -4.79
CA PHE A 68 1.46 -16.01 -5.37
C PHE A 68 0.11 -16.59 -5.80
N ILE A 69 0.11 -17.68 -6.57
CA ILE A 69 -1.12 -18.32 -7.07
C ILE A 69 -2.00 -18.74 -5.88
N LYS A 70 -1.43 -19.43 -4.88
CA LYS A 70 -2.18 -19.88 -3.71
C LYS A 70 -2.77 -18.72 -2.92
N CYS A 71 -1.97 -17.70 -2.63
CA CYS A 71 -2.43 -16.54 -1.88
C CYS A 71 -3.48 -15.74 -2.66
N PHE A 72 -3.28 -15.52 -3.97
CA PHE A 72 -4.25 -14.83 -4.80
C PHE A 72 -5.57 -15.59 -4.87
N ASN A 73 -5.56 -16.88 -5.18
CA ASN A 73 -6.81 -17.65 -5.30
C ASN A 73 -7.55 -17.78 -3.97
N SER A 74 -6.84 -17.69 -2.84
CA SER A 74 -7.45 -17.68 -1.50
C SER A 74 -8.03 -16.32 -1.12
N CYS A 75 -7.43 -15.22 -1.57
CA CYS A 75 -7.80 -13.85 -1.17
C CYS A 75 -8.55 -13.06 -2.24
N LYS A 76 -8.79 -13.64 -3.43
CA LYS A 76 -9.47 -12.98 -4.55
C LYS A 76 -10.94 -12.68 -4.21
N PHE A 77 -11.49 -11.67 -4.88
CA PHE A 77 -12.92 -11.41 -4.82
C PHE A 77 -13.71 -12.48 -5.61
N SER A 78 -14.99 -12.65 -5.27
CA SER A 78 -15.88 -13.58 -5.99
C SER A 78 -16.03 -13.26 -7.48
N SER A 79 -15.86 -11.98 -7.85
CA SER A 79 -15.88 -11.50 -9.23
C SER A 79 -14.58 -11.75 -10.00
N GLU A 80 -13.48 -12.09 -9.33
CA GLU A 80 -12.18 -12.33 -9.95
C GLU A 80 -12.04 -13.82 -10.35
N ALA A 81 -11.56 -14.08 -11.56
CA ALA A 81 -11.25 -15.43 -12.02
C ALA A 81 -10.02 -15.99 -11.27
N GLU A 82 -9.98 -17.31 -11.11
CA GLU A 82 -8.79 -17.98 -10.57
C GLU A 82 -7.60 -17.83 -11.51
N VAL A 83 -6.44 -17.56 -10.92
CA VAL A 83 -5.17 -17.57 -11.63
C VAL A 83 -4.69 -19.00 -11.75
N SER A 84 -4.58 -19.48 -12.99
CA SER A 84 -3.99 -20.78 -13.31
C SER A 84 -2.45 -20.70 -13.37
N GLU A 85 -1.79 -21.84 -13.21
CA GLU A 85 -0.33 -21.91 -13.34
C GLU A 85 0.16 -21.53 -14.74
N THR A 86 -0.58 -21.92 -15.79
CA THR A 86 -0.25 -21.60 -17.18
C THR A 86 -0.34 -20.10 -17.46
N TRP A 87 -1.34 -19.41 -16.89
CA TRP A 87 -1.44 -17.96 -16.98
C TRP A 87 -0.29 -17.28 -16.23
N ALA A 88 -0.01 -17.76 -15.01
CA ALA A 88 1.02 -17.20 -14.16
C ALA A 88 2.42 -17.30 -14.78
N LEU A 89 2.73 -18.42 -15.45
CA LEU A 89 3.98 -18.61 -16.18
C LEU A 89 4.23 -17.56 -17.27
N ARG A 90 3.18 -17.09 -17.94
CA ARG A 90 3.29 -16.13 -19.06
C ARG A 90 3.28 -14.68 -18.61
N HIS A 91 2.63 -14.37 -17.49
CA HIS A 91 2.33 -13.00 -17.10
C HIS A 91 2.98 -12.53 -15.79
N LEU A 92 3.35 -13.43 -14.86
CA LEU A 92 4.00 -13.02 -13.62
C LEU A 92 5.46 -12.69 -13.85
N LYS A 93 5.85 -11.49 -13.43
CA LYS A 93 7.24 -11.04 -13.40
C LYS A 93 7.79 -11.19 -11.99
N PHE A 94 8.85 -11.98 -11.86
CA PHE A 94 9.59 -12.10 -10.61
C PHE A 94 10.76 -11.10 -10.58
N SER A 95 10.89 -10.37 -9.48
CA SER A 95 12.06 -9.52 -9.20
C SER A 95 12.69 -9.95 -7.87
N PRO A 96 13.95 -10.42 -7.86
CA PRO A 96 14.69 -10.65 -6.62
C PRO A 96 15.21 -9.34 -6.00
N ARG A 97 15.14 -8.21 -6.72
CA ARG A 97 15.53 -6.89 -6.22
C ARG A 97 14.42 -6.36 -5.31
N LEU A 98 14.58 -6.61 -4.01
CA LEU A 98 13.66 -6.32 -2.91
C LEU A 98 13.78 -4.90 -2.33
N PHE A 99 14.60 -4.01 -2.90
CA PHE A 99 14.97 -2.76 -2.23
C PHE A 99 14.35 -1.49 -2.83
N ASP A 100 13.65 -1.59 -3.95
CA ASP A 100 12.97 -0.44 -4.53
C ASP A 100 11.57 -0.33 -3.93
N ILE A 101 11.36 0.74 -3.18
CA ILE A 101 10.03 1.08 -2.68
C ILE A 101 9.23 1.66 -3.85
N LYS A 102 8.18 0.93 -4.24
CA LYS A 102 7.26 1.30 -5.32
C LYS A 102 5.98 1.85 -4.71
N LEU A 103 5.63 3.07 -5.11
CA LEU A 103 4.33 3.66 -4.82
C LEU A 103 3.33 3.21 -5.89
N PHE A 104 2.28 2.53 -5.46
CA PHE A 104 1.08 2.34 -6.24
C PHE A 104 0.12 3.50 -5.92
N GLN A 105 -0.47 4.11 -6.96
CA GLN A 105 -1.47 5.17 -6.81
C GLN A 105 -2.64 4.95 -7.76
N ARG A 106 -3.84 5.33 -7.33
CA ARG A 106 -5.03 5.39 -8.17
C ARG A 106 -5.07 6.73 -8.91
N LEU A 107 -5.44 6.69 -10.19
CA LEU A 107 -5.56 7.91 -11.00
C LEU A 107 -6.78 8.72 -10.58
N GLU A 108 -7.93 8.06 -10.43
CA GLU A 108 -9.16 8.68 -9.94
C GLU A 108 -9.32 8.42 -8.43
N THR A 109 -9.28 9.48 -7.63
CA THR A 109 -9.45 9.42 -6.17
C THR A 109 -10.68 10.20 -5.69
N VAL A 110 -11.44 10.78 -6.61
CA VAL A 110 -12.67 11.52 -6.37
C VAL A 110 -13.62 11.30 -7.55
N ALA A 111 -14.90 11.19 -7.27
CA ALA A 111 -15.97 11.09 -8.26
C ALA A 111 -17.22 11.81 -7.76
N TYR A 112 -18.00 12.35 -8.69
CA TYR A 112 -19.30 12.95 -8.43
C TYR A 112 -20.40 12.13 -9.11
N PHE A 113 -21.45 11.81 -8.37
CA PHE A 113 -22.62 11.09 -8.85
C PHE A 113 -23.80 12.06 -8.93
N GLN A 114 -24.11 12.51 -10.15
CA GLN A 114 -25.14 13.51 -10.40
C GLN A 114 -26.55 13.05 -10.01
N GLU A 115 -26.85 11.76 -10.14
CA GLU A 115 -28.17 11.20 -9.80
C GLU A 115 -28.49 11.29 -8.31
N THR A 116 -27.47 11.19 -7.46
CA THR A 116 -27.60 11.15 -6.00
C THR A 116 -27.01 12.39 -5.31
N ASP A 117 -26.54 13.36 -6.09
CA ASP A 117 -25.79 14.53 -5.62
C ASP A 117 -24.72 14.18 -4.58
N MET A 118 -23.88 13.18 -4.92
CA MET A 118 -22.92 12.59 -3.98
C MET A 118 -21.50 12.71 -4.50
N ILE A 119 -20.61 13.27 -3.69
CA ILE A 119 -19.17 13.26 -3.92
C ILE A 119 -18.56 12.11 -3.13
N VAL A 120 -17.91 11.19 -3.83
CA VAL A 120 -17.16 10.08 -3.23
C VAL A 120 -15.68 10.36 -3.36
N MET A 121 -14.97 10.25 -2.25
CA MET A 121 -13.51 10.38 -2.20
C MET A 121 -12.91 9.11 -1.64
N VAL A 122 -11.72 8.77 -2.15
CA VAL A 122 -10.96 7.62 -1.69
C VAL A 122 -9.63 8.12 -1.14
N GLU A 123 -9.28 7.66 0.07
CA GLU A 123 -8.02 7.95 0.74
C GLU A 123 -7.43 6.71 1.41
N GLY A 124 -6.18 6.82 1.86
CA GLY A 124 -5.43 5.72 2.47
C GLY A 124 -4.97 4.67 1.45
N GLU A 125 -4.88 3.40 1.88
CA GLU A 125 -4.33 2.33 1.03
C GLU A 125 -5.14 2.12 -0.26
N ALA A 126 -6.43 2.45 -0.25
CA ALA A 126 -7.30 2.37 -1.41
C ALA A 126 -6.98 3.44 -2.49
N ALA A 127 -6.34 4.55 -2.10
CA ALA A 127 -5.89 5.60 -3.00
C ALA A 127 -4.41 5.43 -3.37
N ARG A 128 -3.56 5.08 -2.39
CA ARG A 128 -2.12 4.93 -2.58
C ARG A 128 -1.51 4.00 -1.54
N CYS A 129 -0.64 3.10 -1.98
CA CYS A 129 0.04 2.14 -1.09
C CYS A 129 1.44 1.80 -1.60
N CYS A 130 2.35 1.47 -0.68
CA CYS A 130 3.68 0.98 -1.02
C CYS A 130 3.72 -0.54 -1.09
N ASN A 131 4.70 -1.05 -1.85
CA ASN A 131 5.00 -2.49 -1.94
C ASN A 131 5.56 -3.12 -0.66
N PHE A 132 5.93 -2.31 0.33
CA PHE A 132 6.30 -2.72 1.67
C PHE A 132 5.51 -1.90 2.67
N HIS A 133 5.27 -2.47 3.85
CA HIS A 133 4.87 -1.66 5.00
C HIS A 133 6.05 -0.78 5.36
N THR A 134 5.87 0.53 5.28
CA THR A 134 6.97 1.48 5.55
C THR A 134 6.83 2.11 6.92
N GLY A 135 5.76 1.79 7.65
CA GLY A 135 5.38 2.49 8.88
C GLY A 135 4.80 3.88 8.63
N LEU A 136 4.75 4.33 7.37
CA LEU A 136 4.30 5.67 6.97
C LEU A 136 3.02 5.61 6.11
N ASP A 137 2.40 4.44 6.02
CA ASP A 137 1.14 4.23 5.30
C ASP A 137 0.03 5.13 5.90
N VAL A 138 -0.03 5.22 7.22
CA VAL A 138 -0.97 6.10 7.95
C VAL A 138 -0.65 7.58 7.73
N ASN A 139 0.62 7.98 7.82
CA ASN A 139 1.04 9.37 7.56
C ASN A 139 0.61 9.82 6.17
N THR A 140 0.85 8.96 5.17
CA THR A 140 0.48 9.20 3.78
C THR A 140 -1.04 9.29 3.61
N ALA A 141 -1.80 8.47 4.33
CA ALA A 141 -3.27 8.53 4.36
C ALA A 141 -3.77 9.84 4.98
N ILE A 142 -3.22 10.25 6.12
CA ILE A 142 -3.57 11.49 6.82
C ILE A 142 -3.24 12.71 5.95
N SER A 143 -2.08 12.73 5.30
CA SER A 143 -1.73 13.80 4.36
C SER A 143 -2.72 13.91 3.20
N GLY A 144 -3.30 12.79 2.76
CA GLY A 144 -4.39 12.77 1.78
C GLY A 144 -5.66 13.50 2.24
N LEU A 145 -5.93 13.50 3.55
CA LEU A 145 -7.09 14.14 4.16
C LEU A 145 -6.90 15.63 4.45
N TRP A 146 -5.72 16.22 4.22
CA TRP A 146 -5.49 17.63 4.53
C TRP A 146 -6.42 18.60 3.80
N THR A 147 -6.88 18.26 2.59
CA THR A 147 -7.83 19.07 1.84
C THR A 147 -9.29 18.79 2.21
N LEU A 148 -9.58 17.87 3.14
CA LEU A 148 -10.94 17.42 3.43
C LEU A 148 -11.85 18.57 3.89
N SER A 149 -11.39 19.41 4.81
CA SER A 149 -12.17 20.55 5.33
C SER A 149 -12.55 21.53 4.20
N SER A 150 -11.57 21.92 3.38
CA SER A 150 -11.80 22.78 2.22
C SER A 150 -12.72 22.13 1.18
N THR A 151 -12.56 20.82 0.95
CA THR A 151 -13.37 20.06 -0.01
C THR A 151 -14.83 20.00 0.45
N ILE A 152 -15.09 19.71 1.73
CA ILE A 152 -16.44 19.69 2.31
C ILE A 152 -17.07 21.08 2.21
N THR A 153 -16.32 22.13 2.51
CA THR A 153 -16.82 23.52 2.47
C THR A 153 -17.20 23.92 1.05
N LEU A 154 -16.31 23.68 0.09
CA LEU A 154 -16.57 23.98 -1.32
C LEU A 154 -17.70 23.14 -1.89
N ALA A 155 -17.80 21.86 -1.49
CA ALA A 155 -18.90 20.98 -1.89
C ALA A 155 -20.25 21.47 -1.33
N ALA A 156 -20.30 21.85 -0.06
CA ALA A 156 -21.51 22.34 0.60
C ALA A 156 -22.00 23.69 0.02
N CYS A 157 -21.09 24.48 -0.54
CA CYS A 157 -21.41 25.76 -1.17
C CYS A 157 -21.51 25.69 -2.70
N ALA A 158 -21.41 24.50 -3.31
CA ALA A 158 -21.45 24.36 -4.76
C ALA A 158 -22.87 24.61 -5.28
N LEU A 159 -23.02 25.56 -6.21
CA LEU A 159 -24.31 25.91 -6.82
C LEU A 159 -24.35 25.54 -8.30
N THR A 160 -23.18 25.35 -8.91
CA THR A 160 -23.02 25.08 -10.34
C THR A 160 -22.15 23.84 -10.57
N ASP A 161 -22.29 23.20 -11.73
CA ASP A 161 -21.43 22.10 -12.16
C ASP A 161 -19.94 22.51 -12.20
N TRP A 162 -19.68 23.81 -12.42
CA TRP A 162 -18.34 24.38 -12.35
C TRP A 162 -17.76 24.32 -10.93
N ASP A 163 -18.57 24.62 -9.91
CA ASP A 163 -18.14 24.54 -8.51
C ASP A 163 -17.83 23.10 -8.11
N ILE A 164 -18.68 22.15 -8.53
CA ILE A 164 -18.46 20.70 -8.31
C ILE A 164 -17.17 20.25 -9.00
N THR A 165 -16.93 20.72 -10.22
CA THR A 165 -15.69 20.44 -10.95
C THR A 165 -14.47 21.00 -10.21
N ASN A 166 -14.56 22.19 -9.63
CA ASN A 166 -13.48 22.77 -8.84
C ASN A 166 -13.19 21.97 -7.56
N VAL A 167 -14.22 21.47 -6.89
CA VAL A 167 -14.08 20.57 -5.72
C VAL A 167 -13.31 19.30 -6.12
N MET A 168 -13.73 18.65 -7.22
CA MET A 168 -13.05 17.46 -7.73
C MET A 168 -11.61 17.76 -8.15
N LEU A 169 -11.38 18.90 -8.80
CA LEU A 169 -10.06 19.32 -9.25
C LEU A 169 -9.12 19.54 -8.07
N LEU A 170 -9.55 20.25 -7.03
CA LEU A 170 -8.78 20.47 -5.80
C LEU A 170 -8.32 19.14 -5.21
N LYS A 171 -9.25 18.19 -5.06
CA LYS A 171 -8.96 16.89 -4.46
C LYS A 171 -8.04 16.03 -5.33
N SER A 172 -8.23 16.06 -6.65
CA SER A 172 -7.40 15.35 -7.62
C SER A 172 -5.97 15.90 -7.68
N GLN A 173 -5.83 17.24 -7.72
CA GLN A 173 -4.52 17.90 -7.74
C GLN A 173 -3.73 17.61 -6.46
N HIS A 174 -4.37 17.71 -5.29
CA HIS A 174 -3.74 17.37 -4.01
C HIS A 174 -3.22 15.93 -3.99
N SER A 175 -4.07 14.98 -4.43
CA SER A 175 -3.71 13.56 -4.53
C SER A 175 -2.47 13.35 -5.41
N GLN A 176 -2.42 13.99 -6.58
CA GLN A 176 -1.28 13.91 -7.49
C GLN A 176 -0.02 14.57 -6.91
N GLN A 177 -0.16 15.69 -6.22
CA GLN A 177 0.96 16.39 -5.60
C GLN A 177 1.62 15.55 -4.51
N LEU A 178 0.84 14.89 -3.65
CA LEU A 178 1.36 13.97 -2.63
C LEU A 178 2.20 12.85 -3.26
N SER A 179 1.70 12.22 -4.31
CA SER A 179 2.44 11.17 -5.01
C SER A 179 3.71 11.69 -5.69
N LYS A 180 3.67 12.89 -6.30
CA LYS A 180 4.86 13.54 -6.87
C LYS A 180 5.89 13.89 -5.80
N GLN A 181 5.43 14.39 -4.66
CA GLN A 181 6.28 14.71 -3.51
C GLN A 181 6.94 13.44 -2.97
N PHE A 182 6.18 12.35 -2.86
CA PHE A 182 6.71 11.04 -2.49
C PHE A 182 7.78 10.57 -3.48
N LEU A 183 7.52 10.62 -4.78
CA LEU A 183 8.49 10.19 -5.79
C LEU A 183 9.77 11.03 -5.78
N ARG A 184 9.66 12.34 -5.49
CA ARG A 184 10.80 13.25 -5.44
C ARG A 184 11.63 13.09 -4.17
N ASN A 185 10.96 12.94 -3.03
CA ASN A 185 11.61 13.03 -1.72
C ASN A 185 11.81 11.66 -1.06
N GLY A 186 11.10 10.62 -1.51
CA GLY A 186 10.99 9.36 -0.80
C GLY A 186 10.45 9.54 0.62
N PHE A 187 10.80 8.62 1.50
CA PHE A 187 10.56 8.76 2.94
C PHE A 187 11.62 9.67 3.57
N ARG A 188 11.46 10.98 3.38
CA ARG A 188 12.32 12.01 4.00
C ARG A 188 11.74 12.61 5.28
N GLN A 189 10.53 12.23 5.68
CA GLN A 189 9.98 12.68 6.96
C GLN A 189 10.71 11.97 8.09
N ASP A 190 11.23 12.76 9.02
CA ASP A 190 11.78 12.29 10.28
C ASP A 190 10.76 11.32 10.90
N MET A 191 11.20 10.07 11.07
CA MET A 191 10.53 9.11 11.93
C MET A 191 10.29 9.84 13.25
N PHE A 192 9.02 9.99 13.68
CA PHE A 192 8.62 10.72 14.88
C PHE A 192 9.72 10.67 15.93
N THR A 193 10.46 11.76 16.11
CA THR A 193 11.39 11.90 17.22
C THR A 193 10.49 12.01 18.44
N PRO A 194 10.46 11.03 19.37
CA PRO A 194 9.72 11.22 20.61
C PRO A 194 10.32 12.45 21.28
N CYS A 195 9.50 13.46 21.49
CA CYS A 195 9.85 14.55 22.39
C CYS A 195 10.04 13.92 23.77
N TYR A 196 11.28 13.89 24.25
CA TYR A 196 11.58 13.67 25.67
C TYR A 196 11.24 14.93 26.45
#